data_AF-A0A3D0M1D3-F1
#
_entry.id   AF-A0A3D0M1D3-F1
#
_cell.length_a   1.000
_cell.length_b   1.000
_cell.length_c   1.000
_cell.angle_alpha   90.00
_cell.angle_beta   90.00
_cell.angle_gamma   90.00
#
_symmetry.space_group_name_H-M   'P 1'
#
loop_
_entity.id
_entity.type
_entity.pdbx_description
1 polymer ?
#
loop_
_entity_poly.entity_id
_entity_poly.type
_entity_poly.pdbx_seq_one_letter_code
_entity_poly.pdbx_strand_id
1 'polypeptide(L)'
;MRTKLTMQMPEGLECREAEITGAVVLPEDEYQTVLTFGQLPARYLDRLNKYTKVITPPRSIMISEYKALLVLSENSEHGIAVCGKDYISYASIFPDAKQWLDRHISKIADGICKLAPVPGENFSSHLEMSRVSEVFDCTVTTDNGIGELLLKELKERHEIADIIMHEDCFEINYYLDNVQECVAPRDRFLSLMGLIGCNLEDFHLCHCDEEHDLATIVELYPNTLTEQGRRDWADVLNAKVERIYNGYYGIQADISGCDAERLRDFSYMLAGHCSAHEYERWINSEDGYHHRVKPLEDKSSGMTMQ
;
A
#
# COMPACT_ATOMS: atom_id res chain seq x y z
N MET A 1 -20.55 7.49 -5.25
CA MET A 1 -21.17 7.49 -3.90
C MET A 1 -22.52 8.16 -3.99
N ARG A 2 -23.63 7.46 -3.80
CA ARG A 2 -24.98 8.02 -3.95
C ARG A 2 -25.61 8.37 -2.61
N THR A 3 -26.40 9.44 -2.59
CA THR A 3 -27.21 9.88 -1.46
C THR A 3 -28.48 10.58 -1.96
N LYS A 4 -29.47 10.79 -1.09
CA LYS A 4 -30.68 11.57 -1.41
C LYS A 4 -30.58 12.95 -0.79
N LEU A 5 -30.70 13.98 -1.62
CA LEU A 5 -30.60 15.37 -1.19
C LEU A 5 -31.77 16.18 -1.76
N THR A 6 -32.21 17.19 -1.02
CA THR A 6 -33.20 18.16 -1.51
C THR A 6 -32.49 19.30 -2.22
N MET A 7 -32.39 19.20 -3.54
CA MET A 7 -31.71 20.19 -4.38
C MET A 7 -32.61 21.41 -4.59
N GLN A 8 -32.05 22.62 -4.45
CA GLN A 8 -32.74 23.85 -4.87
C GLN A 8 -32.73 23.93 -6.40
N MET A 9 -33.92 23.91 -7.01
CA MET A 9 -34.11 24.06 -8.45
C MET A 9 -34.73 25.44 -8.76
N PRO A 10 -34.55 25.96 -9.99
CA PRO A 10 -35.22 27.18 -10.43
C PRO A 10 -36.75 27.14 -10.33
N GLU A 11 -37.35 25.94 -10.33
CA GLU A 11 -38.81 25.71 -10.39
C GLU A 11 -39.40 25.19 -9.06
N GLY A 12 -38.58 24.89 -8.04
CA GLY A 12 -39.04 24.36 -6.75
C GLY A 12 -37.99 23.58 -5.93
N LEU A 13 -38.41 22.99 -4.81
CA LEU A 13 -37.60 22.09 -3.97
C LEU A 13 -38.08 20.65 -4.17
N GLU A 14 -37.23 19.77 -4.70
CA GLU A 14 -37.53 18.33 -4.75
C GLU A 14 -36.37 17.50 -4.21
N CYS A 15 -36.71 16.46 -3.45
CA CYS A 15 -35.74 15.44 -3.04
C CYS A 15 -35.40 14.55 -4.24
N ARG A 16 -34.13 14.54 -4.63
CA ARG A 16 -33.62 13.79 -5.77
C ARG A 16 -32.34 13.06 -5.39
N GLU A 17 -32.00 12.03 -6.15
CA GLU A 17 -30.73 11.33 -5.96
C GLU A 17 -29.58 12.20 -6.45
N ALA A 18 -28.56 12.30 -5.61
CA ALA A 18 -27.31 12.97 -5.88
C ALA A 18 -26.17 11.96 -5.75
N GLU A 19 -25.46 11.75 -6.85
CA GLU A 19 -24.20 11.03 -6.88
C GLU A 19 -23.07 12.03 -6.61
N ILE A 20 -22.37 11.87 -5.50
CA ILE A 20 -21.15 12.63 -5.22
C ILE A 20 -20.02 12.03 -6.05
N THR A 21 -19.53 12.81 -7.01
CA THR A 21 -18.51 12.43 -8.01
C THR A 21 -17.18 13.15 -7.81
N GLY A 22 -17.14 14.11 -6.90
CA GLY A 22 -15.93 14.78 -6.45
C GLY A 22 -16.14 15.49 -5.12
N ALA A 23 -15.05 15.91 -4.50
CA ALA A 23 -15.05 16.67 -3.26
C ALA A 23 -14.03 17.81 -3.31
N VAL A 24 -14.31 18.88 -2.55
CA VAL A 24 -13.40 20.00 -2.31
C VAL A 24 -13.54 20.42 -0.84
N VAL A 25 -12.42 20.56 -0.16
CA VAL A 25 -12.36 21.18 1.18
C VAL A 25 -11.80 22.59 1.00
N LEU A 26 -12.54 23.59 1.48
CA LEU A 26 -12.19 25.00 1.36
C LEU A 26 -11.83 25.59 2.72
N PRO A 27 -10.93 26.59 2.75
CA PRO A 27 -10.81 27.52 3.86
C PRO A 27 -12.17 28.17 4.18
N GLU A 28 -12.38 28.53 5.44
CA GLU A 28 -13.68 29.02 5.91
C GLU A 28 -14.15 30.28 5.17
N ASP A 29 -13.27 31.23 4.87
CA ASP A 29 -13.60 32.46 4.15
C ASP A 29 -14.07 32.21 2.72
N GLU A 30 -13.44 31.25 2.02
CA GLU A 30 -13.88 30.84 0.69
C GLU A 30 -15.19 30.04 0.75
N TYR A 31 -15.35 29.18 1.75
CA TYR A 31 -16.60 28.44 1.96
C TYR A 31 -17.78 29.39 2.20
N GLN A 32 -17.61 30.43 3.02
CA GLN A 32 -18.61 31.48 3.23
C GLN A 32 -18.92 32.26 1.95
N THR A 33 -17.92 32.46 1.08
CA THR A 33 -18.12 33.07 -0.24
C THR A 33 -19.01 32.19 -1.12
N VAL A 34 -18.81 30.86 -1.11
CA VAL A 34 -19.69 29.91 -1.81
C VAL A 34 -21.12 29.98 -1.26
N LEU A 35 -21.30 29.98 0.05
CA LEU A 35 -22.62 30.07 0.69
C LEU A 35 -23.36 31.37 0.35
N THR A 36 -22.64 32.50 0.37
CA THR A 36 -23.25 33.82 0.23
C THR A 36 -23.52 34.18 -1.23
N PHE A 37 -22.59 33.84 -2.13
CA PHE A 37 -22.60 34.30 -3.51
C PHE A 37 -22.77 33.19 -4.54
N GLY A 38 -22.74 31.91 -4.13
CA GLY A 38 -22.78 30.77 -5.06
C GLY A 38 -21.54 30.70 -5.96
N GLN A 39 -20.42 31.29 -5.54
CA GLN A 39 -19.20 31.40 -6.34
C GLN A 39 -18.15 30.43 -5.82
N LEU A 40 -17.86 29.40 -6.62
CA LEU A 40 -16.76 28.48 -6.38
C LEU A 40 -15.43 29.15 -6.79
N PRO A 41 -14.33 28.98 -6.02
CA PRO A 41 -13.03 29.49 -6.43
C PRO A 41 -12.63 29.00 -7.82
N ALA A 42 -12.04 29.89 -8.63
CA ALA A 42 -11.75 29.63 -10.05
C ALA A 42 -10.95 28.33 -10.29
N ARG A 43 -10.05 27.99 -9.34
CA ARG A 43 -9.23 26.77 -9.38
C ARG A 43 -10.02 25.45 -9.32
N TYR A 44 -11.29 25.49 -8.94
CA TYR A 44 -12.17 24.30 -8.91
C TYR A 44 -13.23 24.31 -10.02
N LEU A 45 -13.24 25.31 -10.91
CA LEU A 45 -14.22 25.37 -12.01
C LEU A 45 -14.04 24.21 -12.99
N ASP A 46 -12.80 23.82 -13.30
CA ASP A 46 -12.54 22.64 -14.13
C ASP A 46 -13.09 21.37 -13.49
N ARG A 47 -12.94 21.22 -12.17
CA ARG A 47 -13.50 20.11 -11.39
C ARG A 47 -15.03 20.12 -11.43
N LEU A 48 -15.67 21.28 -11.27
CA LEU A 48 -17.12 21.45 -11.40
C LEU A 48 -17.59 21.01 -12.80
N ASN A 49 -16.92 21.50 -13.84
CA ASN A 49 -17.24 21.25 -15.24
C ASN A 49 -17.07 19.77 -15.64
N LYS A 50 -16.05 19.11 -15.10
CA LYS A 50 -15.72 17.72 -15.41
C LYS A 50 -16.61 16.73 -14.67
N TYR A 51 -16.90 16.98 -13.39
CA TYR A 51 -17.50 15.98 -12.51
C TYR A 51 -18.99 16.17 -12.25
N THR A 52 -19.57 17.32 -12.58
CA THR A 52 -21.01 17.55 -12.33
C THR A 52 -21.84 17.49 -13.59
N LYS A 53 -23.07 16.98 -13.45
CA LYS A 53 -24.00 16.80 -14.57
C LYS A 53 -25.42 16.58 -14.07
N VAL A 54 -26.37 17.25 -14.71
CA VAL A 54 -27.79 16.95 -14.56
C VAL A 54 -28.16 15.80 -15.50
N ILE A 55 -28.81 14.77 -14.96
CA ILE A 55 -29.27 13.61 -15.73
C ILE A 55 -30.78 13.68 -15.85
N THR A 56 -31.25 13.73 -17.10
CA THR A 56 -32.67 13.75 -17.45
C THR A 56 -32.96 12.56 -18.35
N PRO A 57 -33.97 11.73 -18.05
CA PRO A 57 -34.34 10.60 -18.90
C PRO A 57 -34.72 11.06 -20.31
N PRO A 58 -34.49 10.23 -21.35
CA PRO A 58 -34.94 10.55 -22.70
C PRO A 58 -36.42 10.90 -22.73
N ARG A 59 -36.76 12.05 -23.33
CA ARG A 59 -38.14 12.57 -23.45
C ARG A 59 -38.81 13.00 -22.13
N SER A 60 -38.05 13.14 -21.03
CA SER A 60 -38.51 13.74 -19.78
C SER A 60 -38.05 15.20 -19.70
N ILE A 61 -38.81 16.04 -18.99
CA ILE A 61 -38.35 17.34 -18.49
C ILE A 61 -37.91 17.27 -17.03
N MET A 62 -38.26 16.20 -16.33
CA MET A 62 -37.93 15.98 -14.92
C MET A 62 -36.53 15.40 -14.79
N ILE A 63 -35.72 16.03 -13.95
CA ILE A 63 -34.38 15.57 -13.58
C ILE A 63 -34.50 14.28 -12.76
N SER A 64 -33.76 13.25 -13.15
CA SER A 64 -33.71 11.97 -12.42
C SER A 64 -32.62 11.93 -11.37
N GLU A 65 -31.43 12.45 -11.70
CA GLU A 65 -30.23 12.35 -10.85
C GLU A 65 -29.31 13.54 -11.10
N TYR A 66 -28.58 13.93 -10.06
CA TYR A 66 -27.49 14.90 -10.14
C TYR A 66 -26.16 14.21 -9.88
N LYS A 67 -25.19 14.38 -10.78
CA LYS A 67 -23.77 14.22 -10.43
C LYS A 67 -23.31 15.54 -9.82
N ALA A 68 -22.87 15.50 -8.58
CA ALA A 68 -22.59 16.68 -7.77
C ALA A 68 -21.18 16.67 -7.19
N LEU A 69 -20.64 17.87 -7.02
CA LEU A 69 -19.41 18.14 -6.29
C LEU A 69 -19.78 18.44 -4.84
N LEU A 70 -19.14 17.77 -3.90
CA LEU A 70 -19.30 18.07 -2.48
C LEU A 70 -18.30 19.15 -2.06
N VAL A 71 -18.82 20.29 -1.60
CA VAL A 71 -18.02 21.40 -1.05
C VAL A 71 -18.11 21.37 0.47
N LEU A 72 -16.96 21.28 1.12
CA LEU A 72 -16.79 21.23 2.58
C LEU A 72 -15.99 22.44 3.05
N SER A 73 -16.16 22.81 4.31
CA SER A 73 -15.26 23.71 5.02
C SER A 73 -14.36 22.91 5.97
N GLU A 74 -13.18 23.44 6.27
CA GLU A 74 -12.29 22.87 7.30
C GLU A 74 -12.94 22.87 8.70
N ASN A 75 -13.81 23.85 8.98
CA ASN A 75 -14.39 24.13 10.31
C ASN A 75 -15.86 23.72 10.46
N SER A 76 -16.55 23.42 9.36
CA SER A 76 -17.95 23.00 9.36
C SER A 76 -18.10 21.48 9.24
N GLU A 77 -19.02 20.90 10.02
CA GLU A 77 -19.40 19.49 9.85
C GLU A 77 -20.34 19.28 8.65
N HIS A 78 -21.06 20.33 8.25
CA HIS A 78 -21.97 20.34 7.13
C HIS A 78 -21.26 20.72 5.82
N GLY A 79 -21.78 20.23 4.71
CA GLY A 79 -21.30 20.52 3.36
C GLY A 79 -22.40 21.05 2.46
N ILE A 80 -22.03 21.31 1.21
CA ILE A 80 -22.95 21.71 0.15
C ILE A 80 -22.70 20.80 -1.04
N ALA A 81 -23.73 20.11 -1.52
CA ALA A 81 -23.68 19.45 -2.82
C ALA A 81 -24.01 20.48 -3.89
N VAL A 82 -23.12 20.66 -4.87
CA VAL A 82 -23.29 21.62 -5.97
C VAL A 82 -23.22 20.92 -7.32
N CYS A 83 -23.99 21.41 -8.29
CA CYS A 83 -23.98 20.92 -9.66
C CYS A 83 -24.10 22.11 -10.62
N GLY A 84 -23.34 22.10 -11.72
CA GLY A 84 -23.41 23.18 -12.69
C GLY A 84 -22.38 23.09 -13.81
N LYS A 85 -22.29 24.16 -14.59
CA LYS A 85 -21.29 24.30 -15.64
C LYS A 85 -20.90 25.76 -15.74
N ASP A 86 -19.60 26.04 -15.59
CA ASP A 86 -18.96 27.35 -15.49
C ASP A 86 -19.37 28.17 -14.24
N TYR A 87 -20.52 27.85 -13.65
CA TYR A 87 -21.04 28.38 -12.39
C TYR A 87 -21.93 27.33 -11.72
N ILE A 88 -22.22 27.52 -10.43
CA ILE A 88 -23.13 26.65 -9.67
C ILE A 88 -24.57 26.92 -10.13
N SER A 89 -25.23 25.92 -10.71
CA SER A 89 -26.63 26.02 -11.16
C SER A 89 -27.61 25.47 -10.12
N TYR A 90 -27.19 24.47 -9.35
CA TYR A 90 -27.97 23.80 -8.33
C TYR A 90 -27.12 23.59 -7.08
N ALA A 91 -27.73 23.77 -5.91
CA ALA A 91 -27.07 23.54 -4.63
C ALA A 91 -28.03 22.91 -3.62
N SER A 92 -27.48 22.18 -2.66
CA SER A 92 -28.20 21.63 -1.51
C SER A 92 -27.29 21.60 -0.30
N ILE A 93 -27.81 21.98 0.87
CA ILE A 93 -27.12 21.72 2.13
C ILE A 93 -27.08 20.20 2.32
N PHE A 94 -25.90 19.69 2.62
CA PHE A 94 -25.66 18.31 2.99
C PHE A 94 -25.26 18.26 4.47
N PRO A 95 -26.23 17.94 5.37
CA PRO A 95 -25.94 17.75 6.79
C PRO A 95 -24.93 16.62 7.02
N ASP A 96 -24.08 16.79 8.02
CA ASP A 96 -23.05 15.83 8.44
C ASP A 96 -22.16 15.31 7.30
N ALA A 97 -21.98 16.10 6.24
CA ALA A 97 -21.32 15.68 5.02
C ALA A 97 -19.86 15.27 5.25
N LYS A 98 -19.15 15.92 6.18
CA LYS A 98 -17.78 15.56 6.53
C LYS A 98 -17.72 14.13 7.08
N GLN A 99 -18.51 13.85 8.11
CA GLN A 99 -18.61 12.51 8.70
C GLN A 99 -19.11 11.47 7.69
N TRP A 100 -20.01 11.84 6.78
CA TRP A 100 -20.49 10.95 5.73
C TRP A 100 -19.38 10.60 4.73
N LEU A 101 -18.57 11.59 4.34
CA LEU A 101 -17.46 11.42 3.40
C LEU A 101 -16.34 10.60 4.06
N ASP A 102 -15.94 10.95 5.27
CA ASP A 102 -14.88 10.24 6.02
C ASP A 102 -15.24 8.76 6.19
N ARG A 103 -16.50 8.44 6.52
CA ARG A 103 -16.97 7.05 6.60
C ARG A 103 -16.89 6.32 5.26
N HIS A 104 -17.19 6.99 4.15
CA HIS A 104 -17.08 6.38 2.83
C HIS A 104 -15.63 6.14 2.45
N ILE A 105 -14.76 7.14 2.66
CA ILE A 105 -13.32 7.02 2.38
C ILE A 105 -12.71 5.90 3.21
N SER A 106 -13.00 5.85 4.52
CA SER A 106 -12.56 4.74 5.40
C SER A 106 -13.06 3.39 4.90
N LYS A 107 -14.34 3.28 4.47
CA LYS A 107 -14.89 2.01 3.96
C LYS A 107 -14.17 1.54 2.69
N ILE A 108 -13.84 2.47 1.79
CA ILE A 108 -13.07 2.17 0.58
C ILE A 108 -11.65 1.72 0.99
N ALA A 109 -10.99 2.45 1.88
CA ALA A 109 -9.65 2.13 2.36
C ALA A 109 -9.59 0.76 3.06
N ASP A 110 -10.55 0.44 3.93
CA ASP A 110 -10.70 -0.88 4.57
C ASP A 110 -10.83 -1.99 3.52
N GLY A 111 -11.60 -1.73 2.46
CA GLY A 111 -11.79 -2.68 1.37
C GLY A 111 -10.50 -2.89 0.57
N ILE A 112 -9.74 -1.82 0.31
CA ILE A 112 -8.42 -1.89 -0.34
C ILE A 112 -7.44 -2.69 0.50
N CYS A 113 -7.37 -2.45 1.82
CA CYS A 113 -6.48 -3.19 2.71
C CYS A 113 -6.82 -4.69 2.78
N LYS A 114 -8.10 -5.06 2.62
CA LYS A 114 -8.53 -6.46 2.52
C LYS A 114 -8.20 -7.12 1.18
N LEU A 115 -7.87 -6.34 0.15
CA LEU A 115 -7.35 -6.81 -1.13
C LEU A 115 -5.84 -7.01 -1.09
N ALA A 116 -5.19 -6.84 0.07
CA ALA A 116 -3.77 -7.13 0.24
C ALA A 116 -3.45 -8.58 -0.18
N PRO A 117 -2.24 -8.83 -0.72
CA PRO A 117 -1.87 -10.13 -1.25
C PRO A 117 -2.01 -11.24 -0.21
N VAL A 118 -2.75 -12.29 -0.54
CA VAL A 118 -2.72 -13.55 0.20
C VAL A 118 -1.48 -14.34 -0.25
N PRO A 119 -0.75 -15.02 0.65
CA PRO A 119 0.41 -15.81 0.27
C PRO A 119 0.09 -16.80 -0.86
N GLY A 120 0.81 -16.69 -1.99
CA GLY A 120 0.68 -17.59 -3.15
C GLY A 120 -0.01 -17.01 -4.38
N GLU A 121 -0.50 -15.76 -4.34
CA GLU A 121 -1.05 -15.08 -5.53
C GLU A 121 -0.12 -13.95 -6.02
N ASN A 122 0.14 -13.90 -7.32
CA ASN A 122 0.81 -12.77 -7.97
C ASN A 122 -0.15 -11.57 -7.99
N PHE A 123 -0.06 -10.73 -6.96
CA PHE A 123 -0.80 -9.48 -6.92
C PHE A 123 -0.03 -8.37 -7.63
N SER A 124 -0.73 -7.62 -8.49
CA SER A 124 -0.21 -6.37 -9.03
C SER A 124 -0.11 -5.36 -7.91
N SER A 125 1.06 -4.75 -7.73
CA SER A 125 1.24 -3.58 -6.85
C SER A 125 0.45 -2.36 -7.34
N HIS A 126 -0.05 -2.40 -8.59
CA HIS A 126 -0.83 -1.33 -9.19
C HIS A 126 -2.33 -1.64 -9.06
N LEU A 127 -3.03 -0.81 -8.29
CA LEU A 127 -4.48 -0.81 -8.14
C LEU A 127 -5.09 0.28 -9.03
N GLU A 128 -5.70 -0.12 -10.14
CA GLU A 128 -6.40 0.80 -11.04
C GLU A 128 -7.57 1.50 -10.34
N MET A 129 -7.69 2.82 -10.51
CA MET A 129 -8.80 3.60 -9.94
C MET A 129 -10.15 3.23 -10.56
N SER A 130 -10.16 2.73 -11.80
CA SER A 130 -11.33 2.15 -12.48
C SER A 130 -11.93 1.01 -11.67
N ARG A 131 -11.07 0.10 -11.17
CA ARG A 131 -11.45 -1.06 -10.37
C ARG A 131 -12.00 -0.65 -9.01
N VAL A 132 -11.39 0.36 -8.37
CA VAL A 132 -11.92 0.94 -7.13
C VAL A 132 -13.30 1.55 -7.38
N SER A 133 -13.45 2.30 -8.47
CA SER A 133 -14.71 2.93 -8.85
C SER A 133 -15.83 1.91 -9.07
N GLU A 134 -15.52 0.80 -9.74
CA GLU A 134 -16.45 -0.31 -9.99
C GLU A 134 -16.84 -1.05 -8.70
N VAL A 135 -15.87 -1.46 -7.88
CA VAL A 135 -16.12 -2.25 -6.67
C VAL A 135 -16.90 -1.48 -5.61
N PHE A 136 -16.63 -0.17 -5.48
CA PHE A 136 -17.20 0.66 -4.41
C PHE A 136 -18.33 1.58 -4.87
N ASP A 137 -18.80 1.46 -6.13
CA ASP A 137 -19.83 2.33 -6.73
C ASP A 137 -19.55 3.82 -6.48
N CYS A 138 -18.33 4.23 -6.81
CA CYS A 138 -17.84 5.59 -6.58
C CYS A 138 -17.05 6.11 -7.79
N THR A 139 -16.76 7.41 -7.80
CA THR A 139 -15.87 8.01 -8.78
C THR A 139 -14.57 8.35 -8.06
N VAL A 140 -13.47 7.71 -8.45
CA VAL A 140 -12.14 8.01 -7.93
C VAL A 140 -11.24 8.40 -9.09
N THR A 141 -10.67 9.60 -9.01
CA THR A 141 -9.65 10.09 -9.93
C THR A 141 -8.63 10.91 -9.16
N THR A 142 -7.50 11.20 -9.78
CA THR A 142 -6.46 12.07 -9.21
C THR A 142 -6.90 13.52 -9.00
N ASP A 143 -7.88 14.00 -9.74
CA ASP A 143 -8.25 15.41 -9.83
C ASP A 143 -9.68 15.72 -9.37
N ASN A 144 -10.44 14.74 -8.87
CA ASN A 144 -11.78 14.95 -8.33
C ASN A 144 -11.81 15.20 -6.80
N GLY A 145 -10.64 15.16 -6.14
CA GLY A 145 -10.49 15.32 -4.70
C GLY A 145 -10.83 14.07 -3.87
N ILE A 146 -11.61 13.12 -4.39
CA ILE A 146 -11.88 11.85 -3.71
C ILE A 146 -10.62 10.98 -3.72
N GLY A 147 -9.88 10.93 -4.83
CA GLY A 147 -8.61 10.22 -4.90
C GLY A 147 -7.55 10.77 -3.94
N GLU A 148 -7.48 12.10 -3.80
CA GLU A 148 -6.58 12.78 -2.84
C GLU A 148 -6.92 12.43 -1.39
N LEU A 149 -8.20 12.44 -1.03
CA LEU A 149 -8.67 12.06 0.31
C LEU A 149 -8.42 10.59 0.60
N LEU A 150 -8.67 9.72 -0.38
CA LEU A 150 -8.42 8.29 -0.27
C LEU A 150 -6.91 8.00 -0.12
N LEU A 151 -6.05 8.67 -0.88
CA LEU A 151 -4.60 8.57 -0.73
C LEU A 151 -4.16 8.93 0.68
N LYS A 152 -4.70 10.03 1.23
CA LYS A 152 -4.38 10.47 2.58
C LYS A 152 -4.77 9.42 3.62
N GLU A 153 -5.99 8.89 3.53
CA GLU A 153 -6.47 7.83 4.41
C GLU A 153 -5.59 6.58 4.32
N LEU A 154 -5.27 6.12 3.10
CA LEU A 154 -4.44 4.93 2.87
C LEU A 154 -3.02 5.09 3.43
N LYS A 155 -2.43 6.28 3.38
CA LYS A 155 -1.12 6.56 3.99
C LYS A 155 -1.11 6.42 5.51
N GLU A 156 -2.27 6.52 6.16
CA GLU A 156 -2.41 6.37 7.61
C GLU A 156 -2.71 4.90 8.00
N ARG A 157 -2.89 4.00 7.03
CA ARG A 157 -3.19 2.58 7.27
C ARG A 157 -1.93 1.78 7.56
N HIS A 158 -1.96 1.07 8.68
CA HIS A 158 -0.85 0.26 9.18
C HIS A 158 -0.53 -0.97 8.32
N GLU A 159 -1.43 -1.36 7.41
CA GLU A 159 -1.24 -2.44 6.45
C GLU A 159 -0.39 -2.01 5.24
N ILE A 160 -0.26 -0.70 5.00
CA ILE A 160 0.39 -0.14 3.83
C ILE A 160 1.76 0.41 4.24
N ALA A 161 2.81 -0.16 3.66
CA ALA A 161 4.18 0.28 3.87
C ALA A 161 4.51 1.54 3.08
N ASP A 162 4.06 1.59 1.82
CA ASP A 162 4.22 2.77 0.97
C ASP A 162 3.09 2.83 -0.07
N ILE A 163 2.77 4.05 -0.49
CA ILE A 163 1.75 4.29 -1.52
C ILE A 163 2.04 5.55 -2.34
N ILE A 164 2.02 5.38 -3.65
CA ILE A 164 2.18 6.45 -4.64
C ILE A 164 0.92 6.51 -5.51
N MET A 165 0.41 7.72 -5.72
CA MET A 165 -0.74 7.95 -6.61
C MET A 165 -0.22 8.41 -7.97
N HIS A 166 -0.48 7.62 -9.00
CA HIS A 166 -0.24 7.94 -10.41
C HIS A 166 -1.52 8.45 -11.06
N GLU A 167 -1.49 8.75 -12.37
CA GLU A 167 -2.61 9.36 -13.09
C GLU A 167 -3.91 8.53 -13.03
N ASP A 168 -3.80 7.20 -13.08
CA ASP A 168 -4.92 6.27 -13.19
C ASP A 168 -4.90 5.11 -12.17
N CYS A 169 -3.89 5.04 -11.31
CA CYS A 169 -3.74 3.96 -10.34
C CYS A 169 -3.06 4.40 -9.04
N PHE A 170 -3.24 3.58 -8.01
CA PHE A 170 -2.40 3.60 -6.81
C PHE A 170 -1.37 2.49 -6.90
N GLU A 171 -0.09 2.83 -6.79
CA GLU A 171 0.97 1.87 -6.55
C GLU A 171 1.07 1.66 -5.04
N ILE A 172 0.70 0.46 -4.57
CA ILE A 172 0.57 0.14 -3.14
C ILE A 172 1.56 -0.98 -2.79
N ASN A 173 2.39 -0.72 -1.80
CA ASN A 173 3.23 -1.69 -1.15
C ASN A 173 2.64 -2.03 0.22
N TYR A 174 2.22 -3.28 0.41
CA TYR A 174 1.68 -3.76 1.68
C TYR A 174 2.79 -4.31 2.58
N TYR A 175 2.62 -4.22 3.89
CA TYR A 175 3.40 -5.03 4.82
C TYR A 175 3.01 -6.51 4.64
N LEU A 176 3.98 -7.39 4.40
CA LEU A 176 3.73 -8.83 4.32
C LEU A 176 3.37 -9.38 5.72
N ASP A 177 2.23 -10.05 5.84
CA ASP A 177 1.69 -10.68 7.06
C ASP A 177 2.55 -11.83 7.63
N ASN A 178 3.82 -11.95 7.23
CA ASN A 178 4.78 -12.91 7.77
C ASN A 178 5.30 -12.50 9.18
N VAL A 179 4.78 -11.40 9.73
CA VAL A 179 5.12 -10.91 11.08
C VAL A 179 4.21 -11.60 12.09
N GLN A 180 4.76 -12.55 12.84
CA GLN A 180 4.11 -13.23 13.97
C GLN A 180 3.25 -12.25 14.79
N GLU A 181 1.99 -12.61 15.05
CA GLU A 181 0.93 -11.82 15.74
C GLU A 181 1.30 -11.30 17.16
N CYS A 182 2.53 -11.47 17.62
CA CYS A 182 3.00 -11.15 18.95
C CYS A 182 3.66 -9.75 19.09
N VAL A 183 3.81 -8.98 18.01
CA VAL A 183 4.60 -7.73 18.01
C VAL A 183 3.70 -6.49 17.83
N ALA A 184 3.88 -5.50 18.71
CA ALA A 184 3.14 -4.25 18.68
C ALA A 184 3.41 -3.48 17.35
N PRO A 185 2.44 -2.73 16.79
CA PRO A 185 2.55 -2.12 15.44
C PRO A 185 3.81 -1.28 15.18
N ARG A 186 4.32 -0.61 16.22
CA ARG A 186 5.53 0.22 16.19
C ARG A 186 6.85 -0.57 16.11
N ASP A 187 6.77 -1.87 16.37
CA ASP A 187 7.90 -2.80 16.35
C ASP A 187 7.73 -3.82 15.20
N ARG A 188 6.73 -3.65 14.33
CA ARG A 188 6.51 -4.50 13.15
C ARG A 188 7.42 -4.04 12.02
N PHE A 189 8.30 -4.93 11.57
CA PHE A 189 9.15 -4.71 10.42
C PHE A 189 9.27 -6.01 9.63
N LEU A 190 9.62 -5.91 8.34
CA LEU A 190 9.96 -7.08 7.55
C LEU A 190 11.23 -7.69 8.12
N SER A 191 11.15 -8.89 8.69
CA SER A 191 12.35 -9.61 9.11
C SER A 191 12.99 -10.35 7.94
N LEU A 192 14.27 -10.72 8.07
CA LEU A 192 14.92 -11.57 7.08
C LEU A 192 14.15 -12.89 6.88
N MET A 193 13.61 -13.49 7.95
CA MET A 193 12.76 -14.67 7.86
C MET A 193 11.51 -14.42 7.00
N GLY A 194 10.90 -13.25 7.12
CA GLY A 194 9.76 -12.84 6.28
C GLY A 194 10.16 -12.73 4.81
N LEU A 195 11.37 -12.23 4.53
CA LEU A 195 11.92 -12.08 3.18
C LEU A 195 12.27 -13.43 2.54
N ILE A 196 12.73 -14.42 3.32
CA ILE A 196 12.97 -15.81 2.83
C ILE A 196 11.68 -16.43 2.26
N GLY A 197 10.51 -16.01 2.75
CA GLY A 197 9.20 -16.39 2.20
C GLY A 197 8.99 -16.06 0.73
N CYS A 198 9.80 -15.17 0.16
CA CYS A 198 9.71 -14.72 -1.23
C CYS A 198 10.58 -15.54 -2.21
N ASN A 199 11.20 -16.64 -1.77
CA ASN A 199 12.05 -17.50 -2.60
C ASN A 199 13.20 -16.71 -3.27
N LEU A 200 14.18 -16.32 -2.45
CA LEU A 200 15.26 -15.44 -2.91
C LEU A 200 16.23 -16.20 -3.81
N GLU A 201 16.63 -15.58 -4.91
CA GLU A 201 17.65 -16.07 -5.84
C GLU A 201 18.67 -14.96 -6.14
N ASP A 202 19.95 -15.31 -6.30
CA ASP A 202 21.06 -14.39 -6.61
C ASP A 202 21.07 -13.11 -5.74
N PHE A 203 20.98 -13.30 -4.42
CA PHE A 203 20.70 -12.24 -3.46
C PHE A 203 21.89 -11.97 -2.52
N HIS A 204 22.06 -10.72 -2.07
CA HIS A 204 23.12 -10.33 -1.13
C HIS A 204 22.55 -9.63 0.09
N LEU A 205 23.07 -9.95 1.27
CA LEU A 205 22.70 -9.30 2.52
C LEU A 205 23.81 -8.36 2.95
N CYS A 206 23.47 -7.09 3.22
CA CYS A 206 24.41 -6.06 3.63
C CYS A 206 24.00 -5.53 5.01
N HIS A 207 24.95 -5.34 5.92
CA HIS A 207 24.66 -4.65 7.17
C HIS A 207 24.56 -3.13 6.92
N CYS A 208 23.59 -2.46 7.56
CA CYS A 208 23.30 -1.04 7.30
C CYS A 208 24.44 -0.10 7.70
N ASP A 209 25.13 -0.42 8.79
CA ASP A 209 26.08 0.48 9.44
C ASP A 209 27.55 0.04 9.28
N GLU A 210 27.79 -1.19 8.83
CA GLU A 210 29.12 -1.81 8.83
C GLU A 210 29.38 -2.54 7.52
N GLU A 211 30.55 -2.30 6.92
CA GLU A 211 30.97 -3.06 5.75
C GLU A 211 31.49 -4.44 6.18
N HIS A 212 31.04 -5.48 5.48
CA HIS A 212 31.54 -6.84 5.63
C HIS A 212 31.64 -7.52 4.26
N ASP A 213 32.41 -8.59 4.19
CA ASP A 213 32.50 -9.37 2.96
C ASP A 213 31.13 -9.95 2.58
N LEU A 214 30.84 -9.99 1.29
CA LEU A 214 29.56 -10.46 0.76
C LEU A 214 29.74 -11.83 0.10
N ALA A 215 28.78 -12.72 0.32
CA ALA A 215 28.59 -13.92 -0.48
C ALA A 215 27.23 -13.88 -1.15
N THR A 216 27.19 -14.30 -2.41
CA THR A 216 25.94 -14.46 -3.15
C THR A 216 25.18 -15.65 -2.59
N ILE A 217 23.97 -15.39 -2.10
CA ILE A 217 23.00 -16.41 -1.75
C ILE A 217 22.36 -16.85 -3.07
N VAL A 218 22.73 -18.04 -3.53
CA VAL A 218 22.26 -18.58 -4.82
C VAL A 218 20.75 -18.78 -4.78
N GLU A 219 20.26 -19.48 -3.74
CA GLU A 219 18.85 -19.77 -3.52
C GLU A 219 18.60 -19.84 -2.00
N LEU A 220 17.51 -19.23 -1.53
CA LEU A 220 17.10 -19.31 -0.12
C LEU A 220 15.57 -19.33 -0.01
N TYR A 221 15.07 -20.47 0.48
CA TYR A 221 13.65 -20.79 0.63
C TYR A 221 13.28 -21.07 2.09
N PRO A 222 11.99 -21.06 2.46
CA PRO A 222 11.55 -21.31 3.84
C PRO A 222 12.01 -22.67 4.42
N ASN A 223 12.18 -23.67 3.56
CA ASN A 223 12.60 -25.02 3.91
C ASN A 223 14.10 -25.27 3.72
N THR A 224 14.91 -24.27 3.34
CA THR A 224 16.37 -24.44 3.20
C THR A 224 17.03 -24.74 4.55
N LEU A 225 16.57 -24.12 5.64
CA LEU A 225 17.14 -24.30 6.97
C LEU A 225 16.53 -25.49 7.73
N THR A 226 17.36 -26.23 8.47
CA THR A 226 16.91 -27.21 9.46
C THR A 226 16.23 -26.49 10.65
N GLU A 227 15.56 -27.24 11.53
CA GLU A 227 15.07 -26.65 12.80
C GLU A 227 16.21 -26.09 13.66
N GLN A 228 17.37 -26.74 13.67
CA GLN A 228 18.52 -26.29 14.43
C GLN A 228 19.16 -25.04 13.81
N GLY A 229 19.25 -24.98 12.48
CA GLY A 229 19.68 -23.78 11.74
C GLY A 229 18.80 -22.58 12.05
N ARG A 230 17.47 -22.75 12.05
CA ARG A 230 16.55 -21.67 12.45
C ARG A 230 16.77 -21.17 13.88
N ARG A 231 17.17 -22.05 14.81
CA ARG A 231 17.45 -21.65 16.20
C ARG A 231 18.79 -20.95 16.34
N ASP A 232 19.85 -21.47 15.71
CA ASP A 232 21.21 -20.94 15.84
C ASP A 232 21.38 -19.59 15.14
N TRP A 233 20.61 -19.35 14.06
CA TRP A 233 20.59 -18.11 13.28
C TRP A 233 19.39 -17.21 13.59
N ALA A 234 18.69 -17.44 14.71
CA ALA A 234 17.45 -16.74 15.02
C ALA A 234 17.60 -15.21 15.12
N ASP A 235 18.74 -14.72 15.57
CA ASP A 235 19.06 -13.28 15.61
C ASP A 235 19.17 -12.68 14.20
N VAL A 236 19.85 -13.36 13.27
CA VAL A 236 19.97 -12.93 11.87
C VAL A 236 18.61 -13.05 11.15
N LEU A 237 17.87 -14.13 11.38
CA LEU A 237 16.55 -14.35 10.79
C LEU A 237 15.50 -13.35 11.29
N ASN A 238 15.61 -12.91 12.54
CA ASN A 238 14.73 -11.90 13.11
C ASN A 238 15.23 -10.46 12.90
N ALA A 239 16.39 -10.28 12.24
CA ALA A 239 16.92 -8.97 11.90
C ALA A 239 15.99 -8.25 10.93
N LYS A 240 16.00 -6.92 11.00
CA LYS A 240 15.13 -6.04 10.23
C LYS A 240 15.69 -5.80 8.84
N VAL A 241 14.85 -5.95 7.82
CA VAL A 241 15.11 -5.51 6.45
C VAL A 241 14.74 -4.03 6.35
N GLU A 242 15.72 -3.17 6.14
CA GLU A 242 15.52 -1.72 6.00
C GLU A 242 15.09 -1.35 4.57
N ARG A 243 15.72 -1.96 3.56
CA ARG A 243 15.39 -1.76 2.15
C ARG A 243 15.92 -2.88 1.28
N ILE A 244 15.32 -3.05 0.10
CA ILE A 244 15.79 -3.93 -0.98
C ILE A 244 16.06 -3.06 -2.21
N TYR A 245 17.20 -3.26 -2.86
CA TYR A 245 17.61 -2.45 -4.00
C TYR A 245 18.50 -3.23 -4.96
N ASN A 246 18.68 -2.70 -6.18
CA ASN A 246 19.65 -3.22 -7.13
C ASN A 246 20.95 -2.42 -7.01
N GLY A 247 22.01 -3.06 -6.53
CA GLY A 247 23.32 -2.45 -6.34
C GLY A 247 24.41 -3.13 -7.18
N TYR A 248 25.67 -2.91 -6.80
CA TYR A 248 26.82 -3.33 -7.62
C TYR A 248 26.91 -4.86 -7.82
N TYR A 249 26.37 -5.63 -6.86
CA TYR A 249 26.39 -7.09 -6.87
C TYR A 249 25.05 -7.71 -7.34
N GLY A 250 24.11 -6.91 -7.85
CA GLY A 250 22.77 -7.36 -8.20
C GLY A 250 21.75 -6.99 -7.12
N ILE A 251 20.83 -7.89 -6.80
CA ILE A 251 19.79 -7.62 -5.80
C ILE A 251 20.40 -7.71 -4.39
N GLN A 252 20.21 -6.67 -3.59
CA GLN A 252 20.75 -6.54 -2.24
C GLN A 252 19.67 -6.10 -1.25
N ALA A 253 19.79 -6.51 0.01
CA ALA A 253 19.02 -5.96 1.12
C ALA A 253 19.93 -5.40 2.21
N ASP A 254 19.55 -4.23 2.72
CA ASP A 254 20.15 -3.65 3.92
C ASP A 254 19.45 -4.20 5.16
N ILE A 255 20.23 -4.75 6.07
CA ILE A 255 19.78 -5.45 7.28
C ILE A 255 20.30 -4.72 8.52
N SER A 256 19.44 -4.53 9.51
CA SER A 256 19.75 -3.92 10.81
C SER A 256 19.25 -4.81 11.96
N GLY A 257 19.80 -4.59 13.16
CA GLY A 257 19.36 -5.32 14.35
C GLY A 257 20.00 -6.69 14.57
N CYS A 258 21.05 -7.02 13.81
CA CYS A 258 21.96 -8.14 14.08
C CYS A 258 23.41 -7.68 13.95
N ASP A 259 24.35 -8.50 14.42
CA ASP A 259 25.77 -8.24 14.26
C ASP A 259 26.23 -8.46 12.80
N ALA A 260 27.13 -7.61 12.30
CA ALA A 260 27.60 -7.64 10.92
C ALA A 260 28.40 -8.92 10.59
N GLU A 261 29.19 -9.43 11.55
CA GLU A 261 29.91 -10.70 11.38
C GLU A 261 28.94 -11.87 11.35
N ARG A 262 27.90 -11.85 12.19
CA ARG A 262 26.83 -12.86 12.16
C ARG A 262 26.08 -12.88 10.84
N LEU A 263 25.79 -11.71 10.27
CA LEU A 263 25.14 -11.60 8.95
C LEU A 263 26.03 -12.13 7.83
N ARG A 264 27.32 -11.76 7.83
CA ARG A 264 28.34 -12.30 6.92
C ARG A 264 28.41 -13.82 7.00
N ASP A 265 28.56 -14.35 8.21
CA ASP A 265 28.75 -15.79 8.44
C ASP A 265 27.51 -16.59 7.99
N PHE A 266 26.31 -16.02 8.14
CA PHE A 266 25.09 -16.60 7.62
C PHE A 266 25.09 -16.71 6.08
N SER A 267 25.45 -15.64 5.36
CA SER A 267 25.59 -15.67 3.91
C SER A 267 26.69 -16.62 3.44
N TYR A 268 27.81 -16.68 4.18
CA TYR A 268 28.93 -17.57 3.89
C TYR A 268 28.55 -19.04 4.05
N MET A 269 27.83 -19.36 5.12
CA MET A 269 27.30 -20.69 5.38
C MET A 269 26.37 -21.15 4.25
N LEU A 270 25.46 -20.29 3.78
CA LEU A 270 24.59 -20.57 2.63
C LEU A 270 25.36 -20.78 1.33
N ALA A 271 26.48 -20.07 1.15
CA ALA A 271 27.40 -20.26 0.03
C ALA A 271 28.35 -21.47 0.18
N GLY A 272 28.20 -22.26 1.26
CA GLY A 272 29.01 -23.46 1.51
C GLY A 272 30.38 -23.20 2.14
N HIS A 273 30.64 -21.99 2.64
CA HIS A 273 31.87 -21.63 3.34
C HIS A 273 31.84 -22.04 4.82
N CYS A 274 31.47 -23.30 5.09
CA CYS A 274 31.53 -23.90 6.42
C CYS A 274 31.93 -25.39 6.32
N SER A 275 32.15 -26.05 7.45
CA SER A 275 32.44 -27.48 7.45
C SER A 275 31.21 -28.30 7.02
N ALA A 276 31.41 -29.49 6.45
CA ALA A 276 30.29 -30.36 6.07
C ALA A 276 29.35 -30.68 7.25
N HIS A 277 29.91 -30.86 8.45
CA HIS A 277 29.14 -31.11 9.67
C HIS A 277 28.25 -29.92 10.06
N GLU A 278 28.76 -28.70 9.95
CA GLU A 278 27.98 -27.47 10.21
C GLU A 278 26.93 -27.22 9.13
N TYR A 279 27.28 -27.49 7.87
CA TYR A 279 26.34 -27.37 6.76
C TYR A 279 25.14 -28.32 6.95
N GLU A 280 25.38 -29.61 7.23
CA GLU A 280 24.31 -30.58 7.50
C GLU A 280 23.51 -30.26 8.77
N ARG A 281 24.13 -29.59 9.74
CA ARG A 281 23.45 -29.13 10.95
C ARG A 281 22.44 -28.02 10.64
N TRP A 282 22.74 -27.12 9.69
CA TRP A 282 21.96 -25.91 9.45
C TRP A 282 21.12 -25.93 8.18
N ILE A 283 21.51 -26.70 7.17
CA ILE A 283 20.89 -26.76 5.84
C ILE A 283 20.26 -28.14 5.60
N ASN A 284 19.02 -28.15 5.13
CA ASN A 284 18.33 -29.38 4.75
C ASN A 284 18.92 -29.92 3.44
N SER A 285 19.42 -31.15 3.46
CA SER A 285 20.02 -31.81 2.31
C SER A 285 19.02 -32.58 1.43
N GLU A 286 17.74 -32.66 1.83
CA GLU A 286 16.68 -33.43 1.15
C GLU A 286 15.82 -32.63 0.15
N ASP A 287 16.07 -31.34 -0.03
CA ASP A 287 15.29 -30.45 -0.92
C ASP A 287 15.62 -30.59 -2.42
N GLY A 288 16.50 -31.52 -2.78
CA GLY A 288 16.71 -31.97 -4.16
C GLY A 288 17.57 -31.06 -5.05
N TYR A 289 18.04 -29.91 -4.56
CA TYR A 289 18.81 -28.94 -5.37
C TYR A 289 20.28 -28.76 -4.97
N HIS A 290 20.68 -29.08 -3.73
CA HIS A 290 22.02 -28.76 -3.20
C HIS A 290 23.21 -29.62 -3.69
N HIS A 291 23.12 -30.29 -4.84
CA HIS A 291 24.28 -30.97 -5.46
C HIS A 291 25.37 -30.01 -6.02
N ARG A 292 25.14 -28.69 -6.05
CA ARG A 292 26.03 -27.69 -6.68
C ARG A 292 26.92 -26.90 -5.72
N VAL A 293 26.60 -26.86 -4.43
CA VAL A 293 27.40 -26.20 -3.39
C VAL A 293 27.94 -27.29 -2.48
N LYS A 294 29.20 -27.69 -2.68
CA LYS A 294 29.85 -28.69 -1.82
C LYS A 294 30.63 -27.97 -0.71
N PRO A 295 30.40 -28.30 0.57
CA PRO A 295 31.22 -27.81 1.67
C PRO A 295 32.69 -28.18 1.46
N LEU A 296 33.59 -27.43 2.09
CA LEU A 296 35.02 -27.76 2.11
C LEU A 296 35.21 -29.13 2.77
N GLU A 297 35.70 -30.12 2.02
CA GLU A 297 36.02 -31.45 2.56
C GLU A 297 37.12 -31.32 3.64
N ASP A 298 36.81 -31.82 4.82
CA ASP A 298 37.69 -31.77 5.98
C ASP A 298 38.88 -32.71 5.75
N LYS A 299 40.01 -32.18 5.25
CA LYS A 299 41.24 -32.95 5.09
C LYS A 299 41.88 -33.18 6.45
N SER A 300 41.35 -34.16 7.18
CA SER A 300 42.07 -34.80 8.27
C SER A 300 43.35 -35.44 7.71
N SER A 301 44.47 -34.74 7.89
CA SER A 301 45.80 -35.26 7.59
C SER A 301 46.13 -36.39 8.54
N GLY A 302 45.77 -37.62 8.15
CA GLY A 302 46.26 -38.85 8.75
C GLY A 302 47.75 -39.01 8.45
N MET A 303 48.60 -38.35 9.24
CA MET A 303 50.04 -38.56 9.25
C MET A 303 50.35 -39.83 10.03
N THR A 304 50.22 -41.00 9.40
CA THR A 304 50.82 -42.23 9.94
C THR A 304 52.30 -42.25 9.60
N MET A 305 53.13 -41.94 10.59
CA MET A 305 54.51 -42.41 10.62
C MET A 305 54.52 -43.92 10.87
N GLN A 306 54.98 -44.68 9.88
CA GLN A 306 55.84 -45.86 10.05
C GLN A 306 56.56 -46.16 8.73
#